data_AF-A0A1C5C6T4-F1
#
_entry.id   AF-A0A1C5C6T4-F1
#
_cell.length_a   1.000
_cell.length_b   1.000
_cell.length_c   1.000
_cell.angle_alpha   90.00
_cell.angle_beta   90.00
_cell.angle_gamma   90.00
#
_symmetry.space_group_name_H-M   'P 1'
#
loop_
_entity.id
_entity.type
_entity.pdbx_description
1 polymer ?
#
loop_
_entity_poly.entity_id
_entity_poly.type
_entity_poly.pdbx_seq_one_letter_code
_entity_poly.pdbx_strand_id
1 'polypeptide(L)'
;MDEDHYPYPTSTYALSKVTGETTARHVAEWSGIPFVALRLSNVHLEEDYRLVPGYWADPHLRKWNLWGYVDARDVAGACRLALTAQVTGARSFVIAAADTIMRRPSAELLAEVFPGVELTREIGTYETLLSIDRAREVLGFVPQHSWRDVIDH
;
A
#
# COMPACT_ATOMS: atom_id res chain seq x y z
N MET A 1 2.86 9.10 2.33
CA MET A 1 1.91 8.66 3.38
C MET A 1 2.62 7.56 4.16
N ASP A 2 2.90 7.81 5.43
CA ASP A 2 3.50 6.85 6.36
C ASP A 2 2.43 6.29 7.31
N GLU A 3 2.75 5.22 8.02
CA GLU A 3 1.87 4.64 9.03
C GLU A 3 1.81 5.45 10.34
N ASP A 4 2.60 6.52 10.48
CA ASP A 4 2.76 7.28 11.72
C ASP A 4 1.84 8.52 11.80
N HIS A 5 1.13 8.87 10.72
CA HIS A 5 0.04 9.85 10.77
C HIS A 5 -1.23 9.29 11.43
N TYR A 6 -1.68 9.90 12.53
CA TYR A 6 -2.96 9.54 13.16
C TYR A 6 -4.10 9.75 12.15
N PRO A 7 -4.91 8.71 11.85
CA PRO A 7 -5.93 8.80 10.82
C PRO A 7 -7.02 9.79 11.22
N TYR A 8 -7.37 10.71 10.32
CA TYR A 8 -8.54 11.60 10.44
C TYR A 8 -9.68 11.04 9.57
N PRO A 9 -10.54 10.16 10.12
CA PRO A 9 -11.56 9.49 9.32
C PRO A 9 -12.66 10.45 8.90
N THR A 10 -12.86 10.62 7.59
CA THR A 10 -13.95 11.43 7.00
C THR A 10 -15.12 10.58 6.49
N SER A 11 -15.09 9.26 6.71
CA SER A 11 -16.15 8.31 6.36
C SER A 11 -16.37 7.27 7.46
N THR A 12 -17.54 6.65 7.50
CA THR A 12 -17.87 5.57 8.45
C THR A 12 -16.98 4.34 8.27
N TYR A 13 -16.56 4.07 7.04
CA TYR A 13 -15.58 3.03 6.73
C TYR A 13 -14.20 3.36 7.29
N ALA A 14 -13.71 4.57 7.08
CA ALA A 14 -12.43 5.00 7.64
C ALA A 14 -12.48 4.95 9.18
N LEU A 15 -13.59 5.39 9.78
CA LEU A 15 -13.78 5.36 11.23
C LEU A 15 -13.75 3.94 11.79
N SER A 16 -14.41 2.97 11.14
CA SER A 16 -14.40 1.58 11.61
C SER A 16 -12.99 0.97 11.60
N LYS A 17 -12.14 1.38 10.66
CA LYS A 17 -10.71 1.01 10.64
C LYS A 17 -9.96 1.58 11.83
N VAL A 18 -10.13 2.87 12.14
CA VAL A 18 -9.50 3.50 13.31
C VAL A 18 -9.93 2.82 14.60
N THR A 19 -11.23 2.53 14.74
CA THR A 19 -11.76 1.81 15.90
C THR A 19 -11.18 0.39 16.01
N GLY A 20 -11.08 -0.33 14.90
CA GLY A 20 -10.49 -1.67 14.87
C GLY A 20 -9.02 -1.67 15.28
N GLU A 21 -8.22 -0.75 14.73
CA GLU A 21 -6.79 -0.63 15.07
C GLU A 21 -6.59 -0.19 16.54
N THR A 22 -7.43 0.71 17.04
CA THR A 22 -7.42 1.13 18.44
C THR A 22 -7.78 -0.04 19.37
N THR A 23 -8.77 -0.84 18.99
CA THR A 23 -9.16 -2.05 19.73
C THR A 23 -8.02 -3.06 19.76
N ALA A 24 -7.42 -3.34 18.60
CA ALA A 24 -6.27 -4.25 18.48
C ALA A 24 -5.12 -3.82 19.39
N ARG A 25 -4.79 -2.52 19.43
CA ARG A 25 -3.75 -1.97 20.31
C ARG A 25 -4.02 -2.28 21.78
N HIS A 26 -5.21 -1.96 22.28
CA HIS A 26 -5.54 -2.20 23.69
C HIS A 26 -5.63 -3.69 24.03
N VAL A 27 -6.19 -4.52 23.15
CA VAL A 27 -6.22 -5.98 23.37
C VAL A 27 -4.82 -6.57 23.35
N ALA A 28 -3.93 -6.09 22.48
CA ALA A 28 -2.52 -6.53 22.46
C ALA A 28 -1.80 -6.17 23.78
N GLU A 29 -2.02 -4.96 24.30
CA GLU A 29 -1.48 -4.51 25.59
C GLU A 29 -1.97 -5.39 26.75
N TRP A 30 -3.26 -5.76 26.75
CA TRP A 30 -3.85 -6.54 27.85
C TRP A 30 -3.50 -8.03 27.80
N SER A 31 -3.46 -8.61 26.61
CA SER A 31 -3.33 -10.06 26.42
C SER A 31 -1.90 -10.51 26.11
N GLY A 32 -1.02 -9.59 25.68
CA GLY A 32 0.29 -9.93 25.12
C GLY A 32 0.24 -10.60 23.74
N ILE A 33 -0.96 -10.81 23.18
CA ILE A 33 -1.13 -11.40 21.84
C ILE A 33 -0.83 -10.31 20.80
N PRO A 34 0.11 -10.54 19.87
CA PRO A 34 0.41 -9.55 18.84
C PRO A 34 -0.69 -9.48 17.78
N PHE A 35 -0.90 -8.29 17.22
CA PHE A 35 -1.80 -8.04 16.11
C PHE A 35 -1.03 -7.50 14.91
N VAL A 36 -1.21 -8.14 13.76
CA VAL A 36 -0.65 -7.71 12.47
C VAL A 36 -1.81 -7.27 11.58
N ALA A 37 -1.90 -5.97 11.31
CA ALA A 37 -2.89 -5.40 10.40
C ALA A 37 -2.25 -5.18 9.02
N LEU A 38 -2.78 -5.85 8.00
CA LEU A 38 -2.37 -5.66 6.61
C LEU A 38 -3.26 -4.60 5.96
N ARG A 39 -2.68 -3.45 5.62
CA ARG A 39 -3.35 -2.38 4.88
C ARG A 39 -3.14 -2.61 3.39
N LEU A 40 -4.04 -3.39 2.81
CA LEU A 40 -3.99 -3.73 1.40
C LEU A 40 -4.29 -2.49 0.55
N SER A 41 -3.41 -2.22 -0.40
CA SER A 41 -3.65 -1.26 -1.48
C SER A 41 -4.75 -1.77 -2.44
N ASN A 42 -5.02 -1.05 -3.53
CA ASN A 42 -5.99 -1.44 -4.55
C ASN A 42 -5.60 -2.80 -5.20
N VAL A 43 -6.24 -3.89 -4.76
CA VAL A 43 -5.91 -5.26 -5.16
C VAL A 43 -6.31 -5.50 -6.63
N HIS A 44 -5.38 -6.06 -7.40
CA HIS A 44 -5.61 -6.56 -8.75
C HIS A 44 -5.33 -8.06 -8.82
N LEU A 45 -6.15 -8.77 -9.57
CA LEU A 45 -5.84 -10.09 -10.07
C LEU A 45 -4.98 -9.96 -11.33
N GLU A 46 -4.26 -11.02 -11.69
CA GLU A 46 -3.46 -11.06 -12.92
C GLU A 46 -4.30 -10.74 -14.18
N GLU A 47 -5.54 -11.23 -14.22
CA GLU A 47 -6.49 -10.93 -15.31
C GLU A 47 -6.94 -9.46 -15.35
N ASP A 48 -6.86 -8.72 -14.24
CA ASP A 48 -7.22 -7.30 -14.18
C ASP A 48 -6.18 -6.42 -14.85
N TYR A 49 -4.95 -6.92 -15.08
CA TYR A 49 -3.91 -6.16 -15.76
C TYR A 49 -4.31 -5.73 -17.19
N ARG A 50 -5.24 -6.45 -17.82
CA ARG A 50 -5.84 -6.04 -19.11
C ARG A 50 -6.55 -4.68 -19.05
N LEU A 51 -6.96 -4.23 -17.86
CA LEU A 51 -7.65 -2.96 -17.65
C LEU A 51 -6.69 -1.80 -17.40
N VAL A 52 -5.43 -2.08 -17.04
CA VAL A 52 -4.41 -1.09 -16.68
C VAL A 52 -4.19 -0.04 -17.78
N PRO A 53 -4.15 -0.38 -19.08
CA PRO A 53 -4.02 0.63 -20.13
C PRO A 53 -5.09 1.72 -20.10
N GLY A 54 -6.29 1.39 -19.62
CA GLY A 54 -7.41 2.33 -19.47
C GLY A 54 -7.18 3.43 -18.44
N TYR A 55 -6.18 3.31 -17.55
CA TYR A 55 -5.90 4.30 -16.50
C TYR A 55 -4.86 5.34 -16.91
N TRP A 56 -4.10 5.10 -17.98
CA TRP A 56 -2.92 5.91 -18.31
C TRP A 56 -3.24 7.30 -18.88
N ALA A 57 -4.41 7.46 -19.51
CA ALA A 57 -4.79 8.71 -20.17
C ALA A 57 -5.19 9.81 -19.19
N ASP A 58 -5.69 9.46 -18.01
CA ASP A 58 -6.14 10.41 -17.00
C ASP A 58 -5.57 10.04 -15.62
N PRO A 59 -4.57 10.78 -15.11
CA PRO A 59 -3.97 10.50 -13.81
C PRO A 59 -4.93 10.73 -12.63
N HIS A 60 -6.06 11.43 -12.82
CA HIS A 60 -7.04 11.62 -11.76
C HIS A 60 -7.87 10.35 -11.46
N LEU A 61 -7.95 9.38 -12.37
CA LEU A 61 -8.72 8.14 -12.17
C LEU A 61 -8.21 7.29 -11.01
N ARG A 62 -6.90 7.32 -10.75
CA ARG A 62 -6.23 6.48 -9.75
C ARG A 62 -5.52 7.28 -8.64
N LYS A 63 -5.66 8.62 -8.63
CA LYS A 63 -5.04 9.50 -7.62
C LYS A 63 -5.51 9.22 -6.19
N TRP A 64 -6.72 8.67 -6.01
CA TRP A 64 -7.30 8.38 -4.70
C TRP A 64 -6.49 7.35 -3.90
N ASN A 65 -5.66 6.55 -4.57
CA ASN A 65 -4.72 5.62 -3.96
C ASN A 65 -3.26 5.94 -4.30
N LEU A 66 -2.96 7.20 -4.67
CA LEU A 66 -1.64 7.63 -5.15
C LEU A 66 -1.08 6.72 -6.26
N TRP A 67 -1.96 6.24 -7.15
CA TRP A 67 -1.65 5.28 -8.23
C TRP A 67 -1.09 3.94 -7.74
N GLY A 68 -1.10 3.69 -6.44
CA GLY A 68 -0.71 2.42 -5.85
C GLY A 68 -1.72 1.32 -6.15
N TYR A 69 -1.22 0.10 -6.18
CA TYR A 69 -1.99 -1.12 -6.31
C TYR A 69 -1.24 -2.26 -5.62
N VAL A 70 -1.79 -3.47 -5.64
CA VAL A 70 -1.08 -4.68 -5.21
C VAL A 70 -1.62 -5.88 -5.98
N ASP A 71 -0.76 -6.82 -6.35
CA ASP A 71 -1.20 -8.10 -6.92
C ASP A 71 -1.74 -9.02 -5.82
N ALA A 72 -2.83 -9.75 -6.07
CA ALA A 72 -3.41 -10.67 -5.10
C ALA A 72 -2.46 -11.79 -4.64
N ARG A 73 -1.50 -12.20 -5.47
CA ARG A 73 -0.44 -13.17 -5.12
C ARG A 73 0.53 -12.58 -4.11
N ASP A 74 0.86 -11.29 -4.25
CA ASP A 74 1.66 -10.56 -3.25
C ASP A 74 0.88 -10.37 -1.94
N VAL A 75 -0.43 -10.11 -2.01
CA VAL A 75 -1.30 -10.08 -0.82
C VAL A 75 -1.28 -11.43 -0.10
N ALA A 76 -1.40 -12.54 -0.82
CA ALA A 76 -1.32 -13.87 -0.24
C ALA A 76 0.04 -14.14 0.42
N GLY A 77 1.13 -13.67 -0.21
CA GLY A 77 2.47 -13.68 0.35
C GLY A 77 2.57 -12.88 1.67
N ALA A 78 2.02 -11.67 1.71
CA ALA A 78 1.97 -10.84 2.91
C ALA A 78 1.16 -11.48 4.04
N CYS A 79 0.01 -12.11 3.73
CA CYS A 79 -0.76 -12.87 4.70
C CYS A 79 0.06 -14.02 5.30
N ARG A 80 0.80 -14.77 4.49
CA ARG A 80 1.68 -15.84 4.97
C ARG A 80 2.79 -15.31 5.88
N LEU A 81 3.43 -14.21 5.49
CA LEU A 81 4.49 -13.57 6.30
C LEU A 81 3.96 -13.07 7.64
N ALA A 82 2.77 -12.48 7.66
CA ALA A 82 2.11 -11.99 8.86
C ALA A 82 1.85 -13.08 9.91
N LEU A 83 1.53 -14.30 9.49
CA LEU A 83 1.24 -15.42 10.40
C LEU A 83 2.45 -15.88 11.21
N THR A 84 3.66 -15.68 10.69
CA THR A 84 4.92 -16.10 11.33
C THR A 84 5.79 -14.92 11.75
N ALA A 85 5.27 -13.69 11.65
CA ALA A 85 6.01 -12.48 11.95
C ALA A 85 6.34 -12.41 13.46
N GLN A 86 7.61 -12.15 13.78
CA GLN A 86 8.05 -11.95 15.15
C GLN A 86 7.79 -10.50 15.57
N VAL A 87 6.54 -10.19 15.87
CA VAL A 87 6.10 -8.84 16.27
C VAL A 87 5.55 -8.82 17.68
N THR A 88 5.56 -7.63 18.28
CA THR A 88 4.92 -7.32 19.56
C THR A 88 3.93 -6.17 19.39
N GLY A 89 2.90 -6.15 20.25
CA GLY A 89 1.85 -5.14 20.22
C GLY A 89 0.94 -5.26 18.98
N ALA A 90 0.27 -4.17 18.64
CA ALA A 90 -0.50 -4.05 17.40
C ALA A 90 0.24 -3.18 16.39
N ARG A 91 0.50 -3.72 15.20
CA ARG A 91 1.22 -3.02 14.13
C ARG A 91 0.48 -3.13 12.80
N SER A 92 0.48 -2.05 12.05
CA SER A 92 -0.06 -2.00 10.69
C SER A 92 1.07 -1.90 9.66
N PHE A 93 0.85 -2.51 8.50
CA PHE A 93 1.81 -2.59 7.41
C PHE A 93 1.10 -2.30 6.10
N VAL A 94 1.59 -1.32 5.35
CA VAL A 94 1.11 -1.06 3.98
C VAL A 94 1.60 -2.17 3.06
N ILE A 95 0.67 -2.79 2.33
CA ILE A 95 0.94 -3.84 1.36
C ILE A 95 0.57 -3.32 -0.03
N ALA A 96 1.60 -2.97 -0.80
CA ALA A 96 1.50 -2.42 -2.14
C ALA A 96 2.58 -3.03 -3.05
N ALA A 97 2.37 -2.97 -4.36
CA ALA A 97 3.39 -3.24 -5.37
C ALA A 97 4.56 -2.25 -5.25
N ALA A 98 5.73 -2.61 -5.81
CA ALA A 98 6.90 -1.73 -5.79
C ALA A 98 6.77 -0.52 -6.72
N ASP A 99 5.87 -0.58 -7.70
CA ASP A 99 5.65 0.44 -8.71
C ASP A 99 4.22 1.00 -8.69
N THR A 100 4.01 2.07 -9.45
CA THR A 100 2.66 2.63 -9.68
C THR A 100 1.96 1.95 -10.85
N ILE A 101 0.63 2.04 -10.89
CA ILE A 101 -0.21 1.50 -11.96
C ILE A 101 -0.16 2.33 -13.26
N MET A 102 0.82 3.23 -13.37
CA MET A 102 0.93 4.22 -14.44
C MET A 102 2.23 4.01 -15.22
N ARG A 103 2.20 4.23 -16.55
CA ARG A 103 3.41 4.23 -17.39
C ARG A 103 4.31 5.44 -17.17
N ARG A 104 3.77 6.52 -16.62
CA ARG A 104 4.49 7.78 -16.39
C ARG A 104 5.30 7.71 -15.08
N PRO A 105 6.44 8.42 -15.00
CA PRO A 105 7.21 8.50 -13.76
C PRO A 105 6.38 9.04 -12.58
N SER A 106 6.58 8.45 -11.40
CA SER A 106 5.81 8.77 -10.19
C SER A 106 5.97 10.23 -9.77
N ALA A 107 7.17 10.79 -9.91
CA ALA A 107 7.45 12.19 -9.60
C ALA A 107 6.70 13.16 -10.52
N GLU A 108 6.57 12.84 -11.81
CA GLU A 108 5.79 13.67 -12.75
C GLU A 108 4.30 13.64 -12.42
N LEU A 109 3.77 12.47 -12.07
CA LEU A 109 2.38 12.32 -11.66
C LEU A 109 2.07 13.14 -10.39
N LEU A 110 2.98 13.07 -9.41
CA LEU A 110 2.85 13.84 -8.17
C LEU A 110 2.87 15.35 -8.46
N ALA A 111 3.84 15.83 -9.25
CA ALA A 111 3.96 17.24 -9.59
C ALA A 111 2.74 17.78 -10.36
N GLU A 112 2.16 16.97 -11.25
CA GLU A 112 0.96 17.36 -12.01
C GLU A 112 -0.30 17.39 -11.14
N VAL A 113 -0.56 16.34 -10.37
CA VAL A 113 -1.83 16.17 -9.66
C VAL A 113 -1.83 16.81 -8.27
N PHE A 114 -0.65 16.99 -7.68
CA PHE A 114 -0.44 17.55 -6.34
C PHE A 114 0.72 18.57 -6.33
N PRO A 115 0.62 19.70 -7.04
CA PRO A 115 1.74 20.64 -7.29
C PRO A 115 2.33 21.32 -6.04
N GLY A 116 1.72 21.17 -4.87
CA GLY A 116 2.23 21.68 -3.59
C GLY A 116 2.81 20.62 -2.66
N VAL A 117 2.92 19.36 -3.10
CA VAL A 117 3.45 18.26 -2.29
C VAL A 117 4.90 17.98 -2.69
N GLU A 118 5.82 18.22 -1.77
CA GLU A 118 7.23 17.89 -1.95
C GLU A 118 7.50 16.42 -1.57
N LEU A 119 8.39 15.79 -2.33
CA LEU A 119 8.92 14.48 -1.97
C LEU A 119 9.91 14.65 -0.81
N THR A 120 9.76 13.81 0.22
CA THR A 120 10.66 13.81 1.39
C THR A 120 11.98 13.08 1.13
N ARG A 121 12.08 12.36 0.01
CA ARG A 121 13.28 11.68 -0.47
C ARG A 121 13.21 11.49 -1.98
N GLU A 122 14.35 11.17 -2.59
CA GLU A 122 14.36 10.65 -3.95
C GLU A 122 13.61 9.31 -4.04
N ILE A 123 12.89 9.14 -5.15
CA ILE A 123 12.12 7.94 -5.47
C ILE A 123 12.59 7.42 -6.85
N GLY A 124 12.56 6.11 -7.03
CA GLY A 124 12.79 5.50 -8.34
C GLY A 124 11.73 5.96 -9.36
N THR A 125 12.07 5.82 -10.65
CA THR A 125 11.26 6.35 -11.76
C THR A 125 9.77 6.02 -11.65
N TYR A 126 9.43 4.77 -11.33
CA TYR A 126 8.04 4.31 -11.22
C TYR A 126 7.66 3.89 -9.80
N GLU A 127 8.51 4.19 -8.81
CA GLU A 127 8.35 3.70 -7.44
C GLU A 127 6.99 4.09 -6.87
N THR A 128 6.37 3.16 -6.14
CA THR A 128 5.13 3.42 -5.41
C THR A 128 5.30 4.59 -4.42
N LEU A 129 4.29 5.44 -4.33
CA LEU A 129 4.24 6.53 -3.34
C LEU A 129 3.65 6.09 -1.99
N LEU A 130 3.23 4.82 -1.90
CA LEU A 130 2.84 4.16 -0.67
C LEU A 130 4.08 3.48 -0.09
N SER A 131 4.58 3.96 1.05
CA SER A 131 5.76 3.36 1.68
C SER A 131 5.46 1.92 2.07
N ILE A 132 6.28 0.99 1.59
CA ILE A 132 6.24 -0.44 1.97
C ILE A 132 7.48 -0.84 2.78
N ASP A 133 8.26 0.13 3.23
CA ASP A 133 9.56 -0.09 3.87
C ASP A 133 9.37 -0.81 5.21
N ARG A 134 8.36 -0.43 6.00
CA ARG A 134 8.02 -1.12 7.26
C ARG A 134 7.59 -2.57 7.03
N ALA A 135 6.84 -2.85 5.95
CA ALA A 135 6.45 -4.22 5.60
C ALA A 135 7.67 -5.04 5.15
N ARG A 136 8.60 -4.45 4.40
CA ARG A 136 9.87 -5.07 4.02
C ARG A 136 10.71 -5.41 5.24
N GLU A 137 10.93 -4.44 6.12
CA GLU A 137 11.82 -4.57 7.28
C GLU A 137 11.30 -5.57 8.31
N VAL A 138 10.01 -5.52 8.62
CA VAL A 138 9.44 -6.28 9.74
C VAL A 138 8.83 -7.61 9.30
N LEU A 139 8.14 -7.63 8.15
CA LEU A 139 7.50 -8.85 7.66
C LEU A 139 8.37 -9.60 6.64
N GLY A 140 9.43 -8.98 6.10
CA GLY A 140 10.17 -9.54 4.96
C GLY A 140 9.37 -9.45 3.65
N PHE A 141 8.38 -8.55 3.56
CA PHE A 141 7.52 -8.43 2.39
C PHE A 141 8.25 -7.77 1.22
N VAL A 142 8.43 -8.49 0.12
CA VAL A 142 8.96 -7.94 -1.14
C VAL A 142 7.99 -8.30 -2.25
N PRO A 143 7.25 -7.33 -2.84
CA PRO A 143 6.31 -7.61 -3.92
C PRO A 143 7.06 -8.18 -5.14
N GLN A 144 6.50 -9.22 -5.74
CA GLN A 144 7.12 -9.97 -6.85
C GLN A 144 6.39 -9.79 -8.18
N HIS A 145 5.23 -9.14 -8.18
CA HIS A 145 4.38 -9.06 -9.35
C HIS A 145 4.14 -7.61 -9.76
N SER A 146 4.47 -7.28 -11.01
CA SER A 146 4.10 -6.02 -11.65
C SER A 146 3.26 -6.26 -12.91
N TRP A 147 2.33 -5.35 -13.18
CA TRP A 147 1.64 -5.32 -14.48
C TRP A 147 2.63 -5.15 -15.64
N ARG A 148 3.76 -4.46 -15.42
CA ARG A 148 4.78 -4.22 -16.45
C ARG A 148 5.38 -5.51 -16.98
N ASP A 149 5.53 -6.51 -16.11
CA ASP A 149 6.02 -7.83 -16.47
C ASP A 149 5.02 -8.65 -17.30
N VAL A 150 3.78 -8.17 -17.45
CA VAL A 150 2.71 -8.87 -18.16
C VAL A 150 2.28 -8.15 -19.43
N ILE A 151 2.24 -6.81 -19.43
CA ILE A 151 1.70 -6.02 -20.55
C ILE A 151 2.70 -5.12 -21.28
N ASP A 152 3.88 -4.85 -20.72
CA ASP A 152 4.92 -4.00 -21.35
C ASP A 152 6.02 -4.83 -22.07
N HIS A 153 5.73 -6.09 -22.44
CA HIS A 153 6.62 -6.94 -23.23
C HIS A 153 6.75 -6.50 -24.70
#